data_AF-A0A2K0ULD9-F1
#
_entry.id   AF-A0A2K0ULD9-F1
#
_cell.length_a   1.000
_cell.length_b   1.000
_cell.length_c   1.000
_cell.angle_alpha   90.00
_cell.angle_beta   90.00
_cell.angle_gamma   90.00
#
_symmetry.space_group_name_H-M   'P 1'
#
loop_
_entity.id
_entity.type
_entity.pdbx_description
1 polymer ?
#
loop_
_entity_poly.entity_id
_entity_poly.type
_entity_poly.pdbx_seq_one_letter_code
_entity_poly.pdbx_strand_id
1 'polypeptide(L)'
;MATVDLPTPPATARASPKPGAGASSTSPASATTIPKPYEVPKINILNRFIDEPRELNVVVIGAGLAGILAGILLPKKVPGIKLTIYEKNADVAGTWFENIYPGVRCDVPAHVYQSTFEPNTQWTEEFAQGPEILEYWKGLSRKYDLYKFLKLSQRVDALDWDPATSQWLINVHDLKSETSRVERADFVLTAIGRFNAWKLPNYPGINDFKGLLRHTSNWDPTFDVTGKKVAVIGNGASGIQLVANIQKRVKQLDHYARNNTWVAASFAGHETSIEPKVIPKELRESFKDPEVYLKYRKEMEQTYFRGFQGWLKGSEINDQAKETFTQLAKTRLASKPELFEKIIPDFSPHCRRLTPGPGYFEALSQPNVEYIQTHIKRFTETGIETVDGQTRDVDAIFCATGANSDMAPPFPIRSGGSDLSYDWSHGGTYGFPYAYMGVASPGFPNLLFIHGPSASGRSGTVPHNVENQITFFAKILRKVSREGIKTITPSRKATDDFVAYNDAFFETTVLSENCSSWYNGGVPGGRIHGLWPGSATHLTVVQKDPRWEDWEYEYLSDSGNRFAWYFGNGSTRVEADPQSDITPYLTAGEPDLRSVHENWWVIP
;
A
#
# COMPACT_ATOMS: atom_id res chain seq x y z
N MET A 1 -46.57 7.69 -39.99
CA MET A 1 -45.66 8.68 -40.59
C MET A 1 -44.36 7.97 -40.95
N ALA A 2 -44.08 7.96 -42.26
CA ALA A 2 -42.81 7.68 -42.94
C ALA A 2 -42.13 6.31 -42.75
N THR A 3 -42.60 5.32 -43.53
CA THR A 3 -41.77 4.31 -44.21
C THR A 3 -41.26 4.91 -45.54
N VAL A 4 -39.99 4.71 -45.89
CA VAL A 4 -39.47 4.99 -47.25
C VAL A 4 -38.57 3.85 -47.71
N ASP A 5 -38.94 3.36 -48.90
CA ASP A 5 -38.46 2.19 -49.63
C ASP A 5 -37.10 2.36 -50.32
N LEU A 6 -36.45 1.21 -50.52
CA LEU A 6 -35.29 1.02 -51.40
C LEU A 6 -35.72 1.00 -52.88
N PRO A 7 -34.93 1.55 -53.82
CA PRO A 7 -35.30 1.57 -55.23
C PRO A 7 -34.91 0.29 -55.98
N THR A 8 -35.88 -0.24 -56.73
CA THR A 8 -35.76 -1.27 -57.79
C THR A 8 -35.14 -0.69 -59.08
N PRO A 9 -34.37 -1.46 -59.86
CA PRO A 9 -33.73 -0.99 -61.10
C PRO A 9 -34.65 -1.11 -62.33
N PRO A 10 -34.40 -0.35 -63.42
CA PRO A 10 -35.22 -0.43 -64.62
C PRO A 10 -34.73 -1.51 -65.62
N ALA A 11 -35.70 -2.28 -66.14
CA ALA A 11 -35.69 -2.95 -67.44
C ALA A 11 -36.29 -1.96 -68.48
N THR A 12 -36.05 -1.93 -69.79
CA THR A 12 -35.37 -2.74 -70.83
C THR A 12 -35.45 -1.93 -72.13
N ALA A 13 -34.54 -2.11 -73.09
CA ALA A 13 -34.86 -1.92 -74.51
C ALA A 13 -33.98 -2.82 -75.40
N ARG A 14 -34.66 -3.61 -76.25
CA ARG A 14 -34.11 -4.55 -77.25
C ARG A 14 -33.69 -3.84 -78.54
N ALA A 15 -32.64 -4.35 -79.19
CA ALA A 15 -32.54 -4.41 -80.65
C ALA A 15 -31.68 -5.63 -81.08
N SER A 16 -32.19 -6.42 -82.02
CA SER A 16 -31.55 -7.60 -82.65
C SER A 16 -31.11 -7.28 -84.10
N PRO A 17 -30.63 -8.23 -84.93
CA PRO A 17 -29.27 -8.79 -84.97
C PRO A 17 -28.62 -8.63 -86.38
N LYS A 18 -27.33 -8.97 -86.53
CA LYS A 18 -26.74 -9.33 -87.85
C LYS A 18 -25.82 -10.56 -87.75
N PRO A 19 -25.83 -11.46 -88.76
CA PRO A 19 -25.22 -12.80 -88.67
C PRO A 19 -23.87 -12.88 -89.39
N GLY A 20 -23.01 -13.83 -88.99
CA GLY A 20 -21.82 -14.16 -89.78
C GLY A 20 -20.83 -15.11 -89.12
N ALA A 21 -21.09 -16.42 -89.29
CA ALA A 21 -20.16 -17.54 -89.50
C ALA A 21 -18.82 -17.63 -88.73
N GLY A 22 -18.61 -18.79 -88.08
CA GLY A 22 -17.28 -19.29 -87.75
C GLY A 22 -17.27 -20.24 -86.57
N ALA A 23 -17.56 -21.53 -86.82
CA ALA A 23 -17.35 -22.58 -85.84
C ALA A 23 -15.84 -22.80 -85.62
N SER A 24 -15.36 -22.61 -84.39
CA SER A 24 -14.15 -23.27 -83.88
C SER A 24 -14.40 -23.71 -82.45
N SER A 25 -14.48 -25.02 -82.28
CA SER A 25 -14.58 -25.72 -81.00
C SER A 25 -13.31 -25.54 -80.16
N THR A 26 -13.41 -24.84 -79.03
CA THR A 26 -12.58 -25.09 -77.85
C THR A 26 -13.33 -24.58 -76.62
N SER A 27 -13.81 -25.49 -75.78
CA SER A 27 -14.26 -25.16 -74.42
C SER A 27 -13.16 -24.39 -73.68
N PRO A 28 -13.45 -23.27 -72.99
CA PRO A 28 -12.50 -22.76 -72.02
C PRO A 28 -12.53 -23.75 -70.85
N ALA A 29 -11.47 -24.56 -70.74
CA ALA A 29 -11.19 -25.26 -69.50
C ALA A 29 -11.25 -24.22 -68.38
N SER A 30 -12.13 -24.45 -67.39
CA SER A 30 -12.10 -23.63 -66.19
C SER A 30 -10.70 -23.78 -65.61
N ALA A 31 -9.92 -22.71 -65.67
CA ALA A 31 -8.66 -22.64 -64.95
C ALA A 31 -9.03 -22.75 -63.47
N THR A 32 -9.00 -23.97 -62.96
CA THR A 32 -9.20 -24.26 -61.56
C THR A 32 -8.01 -23.60 -60.88
N THR A 33 -8.24 -22.42 -60.29
CA THR A 33 -7.21 -21.73 -59.51
C THR A 33 -6.86 -22.66 -58.37
N ILE A 34 -5.78 -23.42 -58.51
CA ILE A 34 -5.27 -24.29 -57.45
C ILE A 34 -4.98 -23.35 -56.28
N PRO A 35 -5.66 -23.49 -55.12
CA PRO A 35 -5.36 -22.66 -53.97
C PRO A 35 -3.87 -22.80 -53.67
N LYS A 36 -3.18 -21.67 -53.47
CA LYS A 36 -1.78 -21.72 -53.02
C LYS A 36 -1.71 -22.64 -51.80
N PRO A 37 -0.80 -23.63 -51.77
CA PRO A 37 -0.66 -24.51 -50.63
C PRO A 37 -0.49 -23.68 -49.36
N TYR A 38 -1.30 -23.97 -48.34
CA TYR A 38 -1.13 -23.34 -47.04
C TYR A 38 0.20 -23.81 -46.45
N GLU A 39 1.15 -22.89 -46.30
CA GLU A 39 2.40 -23.17 -45.59
C GLU A 39 2.07 -23.37 -44.11
N VAL A 40 2.09 -24.62 -43.67
CA VAL A 40 1.84 -24.98 -42.27
C VAL A 40 3.00 -24.46 -41.41
N PRO A 41 2.75 -23.54 -40.47
CA PRO A 41 3.79 -23.08 -39.57
C PRO A 41 4.34 -24.25 -38.75
N LYS A 42 5.66 -24.40 -38.71
CA LYS A 42 6.31 -25.44 -37.90
C LYS A 42 6.42 -24.96 -36.45
N ILE A 43 5.43 -25.29 -35.63
CA ILE A 43 5.43 -25.05 -34.19
C ILE A 43 5.49 -26.39 -33.43
N ASN A 44 6.20 -26.40 -32.30
CA ASN A 44 6.21 -27.54 -31.39
C ASN A 44 5.12 -27.35 -30.34
N ILE A 45 4.18 -28.30 -30.28
CA ILE A 45 3.16 -28.34 -29.24
C ILE A 45 3.79 -28.89 -27.96
N LEU A 46 3.65 -28.16 -26.86
CA LEU A 46 4.18 -28.59 -25.56
C LEU A 46 3.25 -29.65 -24.95
N ASN A 47 3.81 -30.76 -24.49
CA ASN A 47 3.05 -31.78 -23.77
C ASN A 47 2.81 -31.36 -22.31
N ARG A 48 1.86 -30.45 -22.09
CA ARG A 48 1.39 -29.99 -20.77
C ARG A 48 -0.07 -29.60 -20.84
N PHE A 49 -0.75 -29.63 -19.69
CA PHE A 49 -2.13 -29.16 -19.58
C PHE A 49 -2.19 -27.65 -19.30
N ILE A 50 -3.28 -26.99 -19.73
CA ILE A 50 -3.46 -25.53 -19.56
C ILE A 50 -3.75 -25.12 -18.11
N ASP A 51 -4.37 -26.00 -17.35
CA ASP A 51 -4.72 -25.89 -15.92
C ASP A 51 -3.59 -26.35 -14.98
N GLU A 52 -2.41 -26.65 -15.55
CA GLU A 52 -1.17 -26.85 -14.80
C GLU A 52 -0.25 -25.62 -14.93
N PRO A 53 -0.49 -24.56 -14.13
CA PRO A 53 0.38 -23.39 -14.09
C PRO A 53 1.81 -23.77 -13.69
N ARG A 54 2.82 -23.07 -14.23
CA ARG A 54 4.21 -23.25 -13.75
C ARG A 54 4.35 -22.77 -12.32
N GLU A 55 5.22 -23.42 -11.56
CA GLU A 55 5.57 -22.90 -10.24
C GLU A 55 6.24 -21.52 -10.36
N LEU A 56 5.96 -20.65 -9.38
CA LEU A 56 6.59 -19.34 -9.24
C LEU A 56 7.29 -19.26 -7.89
N ASN A 57 8.58 -18.96 -7.88
CA ASN A 57 9.29 -18.59 -6.67
C ASN A 57 9.09 -17.10 -6.38
N VAL A 58 8.37 -16.81 -5.30
CA VAL A 58 7.96 -15.45 -4.94
C VAL A 58 8.49 -15.10 -3.56
N VAL A 59 9.17 -13.97 -3.47
CA VAL A 59 9.65 -13.42 -2.19
C VAL A 59 8.83 -12.19 -1.81
N VAL A 60 8.34 -12.18 -0.57
CA VAL A 60 7.77 -10.98 0.06
C VAL A 60 8.78 -10.43 1.07
N ILE A 61 9.00 -9.12 1.08
CA ILE A 61 9.93 -8.46 2.01
C ILE A 61 9.14 -7.64 3.02
N GLY A 62 9.16 -8.05 4.28
CA GLY A 62 8.41 -7.48 5.40
C GLY A 62 7.24 -8.37 5.83
N ALA A 63 7.07 -8.55 7.13
CA ALA A 63 6.01 -9.31 7.78
C ALA A 63 5.17 -8.44 8.74
N GLY A 64 4.98 -7.17 8.39
CA GLY A 64 3.89 -6.35 8.92
C GLY A 64 2.52 -6.83 8.42
N LEU A 65 1.45 -6.08 8.72
CA LEU A 65 0.09 -6.36 8.25
C LEU A 65 0.04 -6.76 6.76
N ALA A 66 0.76 -6.03 5.90
CA ALA A 66 0.83 -6.30 4.46
C ALA A 66 1.46 -7.65 4.11
N GLY A 67 2.60 -7.99 4.73
CA GLY A 67 3.26 -9.28 4.52
C GLY A 67 2.46 -10.44 5.08
N ILE A 68 1.82 -10.26 6.24
CA ILE A 68 0.93 -11.25 6.86
C ILE A 68 -0.22 -11.57 5.91
N LEU A 69 -0.93 -10.55 5.41
CA LEU A 69 -2.03 -10.75 4.47
C LEU A 69 -1.55 -11.37 3.15
N ALA A 70 -0.37 -11.01 2.67
CA ALA A 70 0.22 -11.64 1.48
C ALA A 70 0.49 -13.14 1.72
N GLY A 71 1.03 -13.49 2.89
CA GLY A 71 1.25 -14.87 3.32
C GLY A 71 -0.02 -15.70 3.46
N ILE A 72 -1.13 -15.08 3.85
CA ILE A 72 -2.44 -15.75 3.96
C ILE A 72 -3.06 -15.93 2.57
N LEU A 73 -3.10 -14.86 1.77
CA LEU A 73 -3.92 -14.81 0.56
C LEU A 73 -3.21 -15.38 -0.68
N LEU A 74 -1.91 -15.13 -0.87
CA LEU A 74 -1.22 -15.56 -2.09
C LEU A 74 -1.20 -17.09 -2.27
N PRO A 75 -0.86 -17.90 -1.25
CA PRO A 75 -0.89 -19.36 -1.37
C PRO A 75 -2.28 -19.93 -1.68
N LYS A 76 -3.34 -19.21 -1.29
CA LYS A 76 -4.73 -19.58 -1.61
C LYS A 76 -5.18 -19.11 -2.98
N LYS A 77 -4.58 -18.04 -3.50
CA LYS A 77 -4.99 -17.38 -4.76
C LYS A 77 -4.08 -17.70 -5.95
N VAL A 78 -2.92 -18.32 -5.75
CA VAL A 78 -1.94 -18.62 -6.80
C VAL A 78 -1.49 -20.08 -6.66
N PRO A 79 -2.07 -21.00 -7.45
CA PRO A 79 -1.64 -22.40 -7.45
C PRO A 79 -0.15 -22.54 -7.78
N GLY A 80 0.56 -23.43 -7.07
CA GLY A 80 1.98 -23.72 -7.32
C GLY A 80 2.97 -22.62 -6.88
N ILE A 81 2.53 -21.62 -6.09
CA ILE A 81 3.43 -20.59 -5.57
C ILE A 81 4.38 -21.15 -4.50
N LYS A 82 5.68 -20.90 -4.66
CA LYS A 82 6.70 -21.11 -3.64
C LYS A 82 6.98 -19.78 -2.97
N LEU A 83 6.38 -19.57 -1.79
CA LEU A 83 6.44 -18.31 -1.08
C LEU A 83 7.50 -18.32 0.03
N THR A 84 8.35 -17.29 0.06
CA THR A 84 9.22 -16.97 1.20
C THR A 84 8.97 -15.54 1.66
N ILE A 85 8.92 -15.30 2.97
CA ILE A 85 8.72 -13.97 3.56
C ILE A 85 9.93 -13.63 4.45
N TYR A 86 10.69 -12.60 4.10
CA TYR A 86 11.82 -12.11 4.91
C TYR A 86 11.37 -10.98 5.85
N GLU A 87 11.77 -11.03 7.11
CA GLU A 87 11.48 -10.00 8.11
C GLU A 87 12.70 -9.73 8.98
N LYS A 88 13.05 -8.45 9.14
CA LYS A 88 14.20 -8.03 9.95
C LYS A 88 13.95 -8.19 11.44
N ASN A 89 12.70 -8.05 11.87
CA ASN A 89 12.31 -8.18 13.26
C ASN A 89 12.34 -9.65 13.71
N ALA A 90 12.42 -9.85 15.03
CA ALA A 90 12.40 -11.18 15.63
C ALA A 90 11.03 -11.85 15.58
N ASP A 91 9.98 -11.11 15.21
CA ASP A 91 8.62 -11.59 15.06
C ASP A 91 7.86 -10.71 14.05
N VAL A 92 6.61 -11.08 13.74
CA VAL A 92 5.73 -10.41 12.79
C VAL A 92 5.08 -9.13 13.36
N ALA A 93 4.22 -8.50 12.55
CA ALA A 93 3.36 -7.33 12.81
C ALA A 93 3.99 -5.95 12.58
N GLY A 94 5.27 -5.87 12.22
CA GLY A 94 5.90 -4.66 11.66
C GLY A 94 5.76 -3.44 12.56
N THR A 95 5.01 -2.42 12.14
CA THR A 95 4.78 -1.19 12.92
C THR A 95 4.41 -1.47 14.39
N TRP A 96 3.55 -2.46 14.64
CA TRP A 96 3.08 -2.80 15.98
C TRP A 96 4.08 -3.62 16.80
N PHE A 97 5.09 -4.20 16.15
CA PHE A 97 6.23 -4.82 16.82
C PHE A 97 7.25 -3.76 17.27
N GLU A 98 7.55 -2.78 16.41
CA GLU A 98 8.60 -1.79 16.68
C GLU A 98 8.15 -0.61 17.56
N ASN A 99 6.91 -0.16 17.39
CA ASN A 99 6.42 1.02 18.12
C ASN A 99 5.77 0.58 19.43
N ILE A 100 6.56 0.62 20.51
CA ILE A 100 6.13 0.26 21.87
C ILE A 100 6.22 1.42 22.86
N TYR A 101 6.37 2.66 22.36
CA TYR A 101 6.46 3.84 23.22
C TYR A 101 5.14 4.09 23.99
N PRO A 102 5.18 4.75 25.16
CA PRO A 102 4.00 5.04 25.96
C PRO A 102 2.91 5.78 25.19
N GLY A 103 1.70 5.21 25.18
CA GLY A 103 0.53 5.80 24.52
C GLY A 103 0.34 5.40 23.06
N VAL A 104 1.21 4.55 22.49
CA VAL A 104 1.05 4.05 21.12
C VAL A 104 -0.31 3.38 20.92
N ARG A 105 -1.09 3.89 19.97
CA ARG A 105 -2.43 3.40 19.63
C ARG A 105 -2.80 3.73 18.19
N CYS A 106 -3.79 3.00 17.67
CA CYS A 106 -4.36 3.30 16.36
C CYS A 106 -5.23 4.56 16.40
N ASP A 107 -5.19 5.35 15.35
CA ASP A 107 -6.07 6.51 15.13
C ASP A 107 -7.41 6.13 14.45
N VAL A 108 -7.60 4.84 14.18
CA VAL A 108 -8.79 4.22 13.59
C VAL A 108 -9.31 3.14 14.56
N PRO A 109 -10.63 3.00 14.75
CA PRO A 109 -11.18 2.00 15.64
C PRO A 109 -10.73 0.58 15.27
N ALA A 110 -10.49 -0.26 16.28
CA ALA A 110 -9.95 -1.61 16.10
C ALA A 110 -10.87 -2.50 15.24
N HIS A 111 -12.18 -2.30 15.35
CA HIS A 111 -13.21 -2.97 14.55
C HIS A 111 -13.17 -2.62 13.05
N VAL A 112 -12.47 -1.53 12.70
CA VAL A 112 -12.25 -1.03 11.33
C VAL A 112 -10.81 -1.36 10.89
N TYR A 113 -9.84 -1.31 11.81
CA TYR A 113 -8.44 -1.68 11.58
C TYR A 113 -8.19 -3.17 11.86
N GLN A 114 -8.87 -4.03 11.10
CA GLN A 114 -8.71 -5.49 11.15
C GLN A 114 -8.94 -6.08 9.76
N SER A 115 -8.57 -7.35 9.55
CA SER A 115 -8.82 -8.03 8.28
C SER A 115 -10.33 -8.13 7.98
N THR A 116 -10.71 -8.05 6.71
CA THR A 116 -12.13 -8.16 6.32
C THR A 116 -12.68 -9.57 6.47
N PHE A 117 -11.80 -10.59 6.40
CA PHE A 117 -12.16 -12.00 6.51
C PHE A 117 -11.87 -12.60 7.91
N GLU A 118 -11.23 -11.85 8.81
CA GLU A 118 -10.95 -12.27 10.19
C GLU A 118 -11.43 -11.23 11.22
N PRO A 119 -12.74 -11.05 11.37
CA PRO A 119 -13.31 -10.21 12.42
C PRO A 119 -12.91 -10.66 13.83
N ASN A 120 -12.56 -9.71 14.70
CA ASN A 120 -12.34 -9.95 16.13
C ASN A 120 -13.44 -9.29 16.96
N THR A 121 -14.22 -10.10 17.67
CA THR A 121 -15.32 -9.66 18.55
C THR A 121 -14.84 -9.30 19.97
N GLN A 122 -13.55 -9.50 20.27
CA GLN A 122 -12.99 -9.42 21.61
C GLN A 122 -12.12 -8.18 21.86
N TRP A 123 -12.05 -7.23 20.93
CA TRP A 123 -11.38 -5.95 21.14
C TRP A 123 -11.85 -5.31 22.44
N THR A 124 -10.91 -4.88 23.27
CA THR A 124 -11.17 -4.36 24.62
C THR A 124 -11.46 -2.87 24.62
N GLU A 125 -10.93 -2.12 23.66
CA GLU A 125 -11.08 -0.68 23.50
C GLU A 125 -11.48 -0.31 22.06
N GLU A 126 -12.22 0.80 21.87
CA GLU A 126 -12.58 1.28 20.54
C GLU A 126 -11.32 1.62 19.72
N PHE A 127 -10.38 2.37 20.30
CA PHE A 127 -9.08 2.69 19.71
C PHE A 127 -7.98 1.89 20.40
N ALA A 128 -7.81 0.64 19.95
CA ALA A 128 -6.88 -0.31 20.57
C ALA A 128 -5.44 0.21 20.66
N GLN A 129 -4.81 -0.14 21.78
CA GLN A 129 -3.39 0.13 22.02
C GLN A 129 -2.51 -0.83 21.21
N GLY A 130 -1.25 -0.44 20.99
CA GLY A 130 -0.30 -1.21 20.19
C GLY A 130 -0.20 -2.70 20.54
N PRO A 131 -0.11 -3.11 21.82
CA PRO A 131 0.02 -4.51 22.20
C PRO A 131 -1.17 -5.40 21.79
N GLU A 132 -2.40 -4.88 21.85
CA GLU A 132 -3.59 -5.64 21.46
C GLU A 132 -3.63 -5.86 19.95
N ILE A 133 -3.26 -4.84 19.18
CA ILE A 133 -3.17 -4.92 17.71
C ILE A 133 -2.04 -5.86 17.27
N LEU A 134 -0.88 -5.79 17.95
CA LEU A 134 0.23 -6.72 17.77
C LEU A 134 -0.23 -8.17 17.94
N GLU A 135 -0.96 -8.46 19.02
CA GLU A 135 -1.42 -9.82 19.29
C GLU A 135 -2.47 -10.30 18.28
N TYR A 136 -3.35 -9.44 17.79
CA TYR A 136 -4.29 -9.78 16.72
C TYR A 136 -3.55 -10.26 15.45
N TRP A 137 -2.57 -9.51 14.96
CA TRP A 137 -1.82 -9.88 13.75
C TRP A 137 -0.91 -11.10 13.95
N LYS A 138 -0.31 -11.26 15.14
CA LYS A 138 0.41 -12.48 15.53
C LYS A 138 -0.52 -13.69 15.59
N GLY A 139 -1.74 -13.51 16.11
CA GLY A 139 -2.78 -14.52 16.16
C GLY A 139 -3.16 -15.04 14.79
N LEU A 140 -3.37 -14.15 13.81
CA LEU A 140 -3.61 -14.55 12.43
C LEU A 140 -2.43 -15.31 11.83
N SER A 141 -1.21 -14.87 12.12
CA SER A 141 0.00 -15.54 11.62
C SER A 141 0.12 -16.99 12.14
N ARG A 142 -0.33 -17.26 13.36
CA ARG A 142 -0.43 -18.63 13.90
C ARG A 142 -1.61 -19.39 13.30
N LYS A 143 -2.81 -18.79 13.25
CA LYS A 143 -4.04 -19.42 12.73
C LYS A 143 -3.88 -19.92 11.30
N TYR A 144 -3.17 -19.17 10.47
CA TYR A 144 -2.95 -19.49 9.06
C TYR A 144 -1.61 -20.18 8.78
N ASP A 145 -0.88 -20.60 9.82
CA ASP A 145 0.39 -21.33 9.71
C ASP A 145 1.41 -20.58 8.83
N LEU A 146 1.57 -19.27 9.06
CA LEU A 146 2.46 -18.42 8.25
C LEU A 146 3.94 -18.62 8.59
N TYR A 147 4.26 -19.11 9.79
CA TYR A 147 5.63 -19.28 10.26
C TYR A 147 6.47 -20.21 9.38
N LYS A 148 5.84 -21.12 8.62
CA LYS A 148 6.54 -21.95 7.64
C LYS A 148 7.12 -21.17 6.45
N PHE A 149 6.53 -20.02 6.11
CA PHE A 149 7.01 -19.15 5.03
C PHE A 149 8.02 -18.11 5.54
N LEU A 150 8.03 -17.84 6.85
CA LEU A 150 8.76 -16.74 7.45
C LEU A 150 10.24 -17.06 7.68
N LYS A 151 11.08 -16.07 7.39
CA LYS A 151 12.50 -15.99 7.73
C LYS A 151 12.69 -14.74 8.59
N LEU A 152 12.48 -14.92 9.90
CA LEU A 152 12.57 -13.85 10.91
C LEU A 152 14.04 -13.55 11.24
N SER A 153 14.31 -12.32 11.71
CA SER A 153 15.67 -11.82 11.92
C SER A 153 16.56 -11.91 10.68
N GLN A 154 15.97 -11.83 9.49
CA GLN A 154 16.68 -11.84 8.21
C GLN A 154 16.30 -10.60 7.41
N ARG A 155 17.25 -9.68 7.27
CA ARG A 155 17.07 -8.39 6.60
C ARG A 155 17.51 -8.52 5.14
N VAL A 156 16.73 -7.99 4.21
CA VAL A 156 17.17 -7.85 2.82
C VAL A 156 17.94 -6.55 2.69
N ASP A 157 19.18 -6.64 2.20
CA ASP A 157 20.11 -5.51 2.11
C ASP A 157 20.30 -5.01 0.66
N ALA A 158 19.93 -5.81 -0.34
CA ALA A 158 19.91 -5.39 -1.76
C ALA A 158 19.06 -6.33 -2.62
N LEU A 159 18.55 -5.80 -3.73
CA LEU A 159 17.94 -6.55 -4.82
C LEU A 159 18.63 -6.18 -6.14
N ASP A 160 19.07 -7.17 -6.91
CA ASP A 160 19.71 -6.94 -8.21
C ASP A 160 19.06 -7.86 -9.25
N TRP A 161 18.56 -7.28 -10.35
CA TRP A 161 17.94 -8.05 -11.44
C TRP A 161 18.99 -8.77 -12.29
N ASP A 162 18.84 -10.08 -12.46
CA ASP A 162 19.64 -10.92 -13.35
C ASP A 162 18.88 -11.16 -14.67
N PRO A 163 19.22 -10.46 -15.77
CA PRO A 163 18.50 -10.62 -17.03
C PRO A 163 18.75 -11.98 -17.71
N ALA A 164 19.86 -12.66 -17.40
CA ALA A 164 20.19 -13.95 -18.00
C ALA A 164 19.20 -15.03 -17.54
N THR A 165 18.88 -15.03 -16.24
CA THR A 165 17.90 -15.96 -15.67
C THR A 165 16.50 -15.37 -15.56
N SER A 166 16.34 -14.06 -15.77
CA SER A 166 15.12 -13.29 -15.49
C SER A 166 14.61 -13.50 -14.05
N GLN A 167 15.52 -13.33 -13.10
CA GLN A 167 15.25 -13.49 -11.68
C GLN A 167 15.88 -12.35 -10.87
N TRP A 168 15.31 -12.08 -9.71
CA TRP A 168 15.91 -11.20 -8.72
C TRP A 168 16.94 -11.97 -7.89
N LEU A 169 18.15 -11.41 -7.78
CA LEU A 169 19.14 -11.76 -6.77
C LEU A 169 18.85 -10.98 -5.50
N ILE A 170 18.73 -11.68 -4.38
CA ILE A 170 18.28 -11.11 -3.10
C ILE A 170 19.40 -11.29 -2.09
N ASN A 171 20.06 -10.20 -1.72
CA ASN A 171 21.07 -10.24 -0.66
C ASN A 171 20.36 -10.23 0.71
N VAL A 172 20.43 -11.36 1.40
CA VAL A 172 19.81 -11.58 2.71
C VAL A 172 20.90 -11.63 3.78
N HIS A 173 20.78 -10.75 4.76
CA HIS A 173 21.62 -10.69 5.96
C HIS A 173 20.88 -11.28 7.16
N ASP A 174 21.43 -12.34 7.74
CA ASP A 174 20.92 -12.96 8.97
C ASP A 174 21.45 -12.22 10.18
N LEU A 175 20.57 -11.53 10.91
CA LEU A 175 20.90 -10.66 12.04
C LEU A 175 21.23 -11.42 13.33
N LYS A 176 21.10 -12.74 13.35
CA LYS A 176 21.49 -13.57 14.51
C LYS A 176 22.92 -14.07 14.35
N SER A 177 23.28 -14.48 13.13
CA SER A 177 24.61 -15.00 12.79
C SER A 177 25.56 -13.94 12.22
N GLU A 178 25.05 -12.78 11.83
CA GLU A 178 25.79 -11.71 11.14
C GLU A 178 26.43 -12.21 9.82
N THR A 179 25.70 -13.06 9.09
CA THR A 179 26.15 -13.62 7.79
C THR A 179 25.21 -13.23 6.65
N SER A 180 25.78 -13.04 5.45
CA SER A 180 25.03 -12.70 4.25
C SER A 180 25.03 -13.84 3.23
N ARG A 181 23.94 -13.99 2.48
CA ARG A 181 23.82 -14.91 1.35
C ARG A 181 22.96 -14.33 0.25
N VAL A 182 23.09 -14.88 -0.95
CA VAL A 182 22.27 -14.49 -2.11
C VAL A 182 21.24 -15.57 -2.39
N GLU A 183 19.98 -15.18 -2.42
CA GLU A 183 18.84 -16.00 -2.80
C GLU A 183 18.31 -15.57 -4.17
N ARG A 184 17.51 -16.40 -4.83
CA ARG A 184 16.90 -16.10 -6.13
C ARG A 184 15.39 -16.17 -6.05
N ALA A 185 14.69 -15.31 -6.79
CA ALA A 185 13.24 -15.36 -6.94
C ALA A 185 12.78 -14.91 -8.33
N ASP A 186 11.68 -15.46 -8.81
CA ASP A 186 11.05 -15.02 -10.06
C ASP A 186 10.36 -13.67 -9.88
N PHE A 187 9.74 -13.45 -8.70
CA PHE A 187 9.06 -12.21 -8.31
C PHE A 187 9.48 -11.76 -6.93
N VAL A 188 9.53 -10.44 -6.75
CA VAL A 188 9.69 -9.79 -5.44
C VAL A 188 8.53 -8.84 -5.19
N LEU A 189 7.88 -8.99 -4.05
CA LEU A 189 6.84 -8.10 -3.55
C LEU A 189 7.35 -7.37 -2.31
N THR A 190 7.55 -6.06 -2.37
CA THR A 190 7.98 -5.31 -1.18
C THR A 190 6.76 -4.98 -0.31
N ALA A 191 6.76 -5.43 0.93
CA ALA A 191 5.81 -5.09 1.99
C ALA A 191 6.52 -4.37 3.15
N ILE A 192 7.53 -3.55 2.82
CA ILE A 192 8.48 -2.94 3.77
C ILE A 192 7.88 -1.83 4.63
N GLY A 193 6.64 -1.42 4.34
CA GLY A 193 5.93 -0.37 5.06
C GLY A 193 6.49 1.04 4.82
N ARG A 194 5.75 2.05 5.27
CA ARG A 194 6.10 3.46 5.06
C ARG A 194 6.86 4.07 6.23
N PHE A 195 6.63 3.55 7.44
CA PHE A 195 7.08 4.18 8.69
C PHE A 195 8.05 3.31 9.50
N ASN A 196 8.77 2.40 8.83
CA ASN A 196 9.71 1.48 9.46
C ASN A 196 11.17 1.95 9.35
N ALA A 197 11.55 2.63 8.27
CA ALA A 197 12.90 3.16 8.07
C ALA A 197 13.12 4.49 8.82
N TRP A 198 13.05 4.46 10.15
CA TRP A 198 13.34 5.60 11.01
C TRP A 198 14.84 5.84 11.15
N LYS A 199 15.21 7.09 11.43
CA LYS A 199 16.59 7.52 11.72
C LYS A 199 16.55 8.59 12.81
N LEU A 200 17.61 8.65 13.62
CA LEU A 200 17.83 9.80 14.49
C LEU A 200 18.06 11.05 13.62
N PRO A 201 17.67 12.25 14.09
CA PRO A 201 17.96 13.49 13.38
C PRO A 201 19.47 13.73 13.34
N ASN A 202 19.92 14.45 12.32
CA ASN A 202 21.33 14.79 12.16
C ASN A 202 21.60 16.19 12.74
N TYR A 203 22.08 16.26 13.98
CA TYR A 203 22.50 17.51 14.63
C TYR A 203 23.96 17.40 15.10
N PRO A 204 24.75 18.49 15.04
CA PRO A 204 26.07 18.51 15.66
C PRO A 204 25.99 18.11 17.14
N GLY A 205 26.98 17.37 17.63
CA GLY A 205 27.08 16.94 19.03
C GLY A 205 26.13 15.82 19.46
N ILE A 206 25.29 15.27 18.57
CA ILE A 206 24.29 14.25 18.95
C ILE A 206 24.92 12.98 19.56
N ASN A 207 26.12 12.62 19.09
CA ASN A 207 26.89 11.47 19.60
C ASN A 207 27.60 11.78 20.94
N ASP A 208 27.67 13.05 21.36
CA ASP A 208 28.36 13.46 22.58
C ASP A 208 27.45 13.45 23.80
N PHE A 209 26.11 13.47 23.59
CA PHE A 209 25.10 13.46 24.65
C PHE A 209 25.24 12.23 25.55
N LYS A 210 25.32 12.44 26.87
CA LYS A 210 25.57 11.39 27.87
C LYS A 210 24.30 10.78 28.46
N GLY A 211 23.14 11.40 28.24
CA GLY A 211 21.85 10.86 28.67
C GLY A 211 21.29 9.80 27.71
N LEU A 212 20.04 9.38 27.93
CA LEU A 212 19.39 8.42 27.04
C LEU A 212 18.90 9.11 25.75
N LEU A 213 19.43 8.72 24.60
CA LEU A 213 18.94 9.14 23.28
C LEU A 213 18.28 7.98 22.55
N ARG A 214 17.00 8.12 22.19
CA ARG A 214 16.26 7.10 21.43
C ARG A 214 15.29 7.71 20.41
N HIS A 215 15.10 7.01 19.30
CA HIS A 215 13.95 7.25 18.43
C HIS A 215 12.71 6.57 19.03
N THR A 216 11.51 7.12 18.86
CA THR A 216 10.29 6.53 19.45
C THR A 216 9.97 5.13 18.93
N SER A 217 10.36 4.83 17.70
CA SER A 217 10.23 3.49 17.09
C SER A 217 11.34 2.50 17.49
N ASN A 218 12.23 2.90 18.41
CA ASN A 218 13.23 2.04 19.06
C ASN A 218 13.22 2.30 20.56
N TRP A 219 12.02 2.23 21.13
CA TRP A 219 11.78 2.53 22.54
C TRP A 219 12.44 1.47 23.43
N ASP A 220 13.03 1.92 24.54
CA ASP A 220 13.55 1.05 25.59
C ASP A 220 12.48 0.89 26.68
N PRO A 221 11.83 -0.29 26.79
CA PRO A 221 10.76 -0.50 27.77
C PRO A 221 11.28 -0.52 29.21
N THR A 222 12.61 -0.59 29.43
CA THR A 222 13.21 -0.62 30.77
C THR A 222 13.47 0.77 31.35
N PHE A 223 13.37 1.83 30.53
CA PHE A 223 13.61 3.19 30.98
C PHE A 223 12.39 3.81 31.67
N ASP A 224 12.53 4.15 32.95
CA ASP A 224 11.51 4.89 33.71
C ASP A 224 11.70 6.41 33.57
N VAL A 225 10.69 7.06 32.98
CA VAL A 225 10.63 8.51 32.79
C VAL A 225 10.29 9.29 34.08
N THR A 226 9.88 8.59 35.14
CA THR A 226 9.34 9.23 36.35
C THR A 226 10.38 10.13 37.03
N GLY A 227 10.01 11.39 37.28
CA GLY A 227 10.87 12.38 37.92
C GLY A 227 12.05 12.88 37.06
N LYS A 228 12.16 12.44 35.80
CA LYS A 228 13.23 12.84 34.88
C LYS A 228 12.91 14.14 34.16
N LYS A 229 13.95 14.85 33.71
CA LYS A 229 13.86 15.91 32.70
C LYS A 229 13.96 15.27 31.32
N VAL A 230 12.98 15.49 30.46
CA VAL A 230 12.88 14.81 29.16
C VAL A 230 12.69 15.82 28.04
N ALA A 231 13.42 15.66 26.95
CA ALA A 231 13.14 16.35 25.70
C ALA A 231 12.41 15.42 24.71
N VAL A 232 11.39 15.93 24.02
CA VAL A 232 10.73 15.24 22.90
C VAL A 232 10.84 16.10 21.65
N ILE A 233 11.50 15.58 20.61
CA ILE A 233 11.71 16.27 19.33
C ILE A 233 10.71 15.76 18.28
N GLY A 234 9.85 16.65 17.79
CA GLY A 234 8.86 16.38 16.75
C GLY A 234 7.44 16.27 17.30
N ASN A 235 6.48 16.89 16.61
CA ASN A 235 5.07 16.97 16.99
C ASN A 235 4.14 16.27 15.97
N GLY A 236 4.63 15.19 15.35
CA GLY A 236 3.79 14.25 14.60
C GLY A 236 3.01 13.32 15.54
N ALA A 237 2.38 12.28 14.98
CA ALA A 237 1.59 11.31 15.75
C ALA A 237 2.31 10.73 16.97
N SER A 238 3.55 10.26 16.80
CA SER A 238 4.33 9.70 17.90
C SER A 238 4.66 10.74 18.98
N GLY A 239 4.98 11.98 18.60
CA GLY A 239 5.30 13.05 19.54
C GLY A 239 4.07 13.48 20.35
N ILE A 240 2.94 13.66 19.67
CA ILE A 240 1.66 14.03 20.29
C ILE A 240 1.21 12.97 21.30
N GLN A 241 1.24 11.69 20.91
CA GLN A 241 0.90 10.58 21.81
C GLN A 241 1.87 10.49 22.99
N LEU A 242 3.18 10.54 22.73
CA LEU A 242 4.20 10.39 23.77
C LEU A 242 4.11 11.52 24.80
N VAL A 243 4.07 12.78 24.35
CA VAL A 243 3.98 13.96 25.24
C VAL A 243 2.77 13.85 26.17
N ALA A 244 1.59 13.55 25.62
CA ALA A 244 0.37 13.40 26.41
C ALA A 244 0.47 12.29 27.47
N ASN A 245 1.19 11.20 27.17
CA ASN A 245 1.28 10.01 28.03
C ASN A 245 2.47 10.02 29.03
N ILE A 246 3.44 10.93 28.87
CA ILE A 246 4.58 11.04 29.82
C ILE A 246 4.52 12.29 30.70
N GLN A 247 3.78 13.33 30.29
CA GLN A 247 3.78 14.65 30.96
C GLN A 247 3.57 14.56 32.48
N LYS A 248 2.61 13.75 32.96
CA LYS A 248 2.30 13.63 34.41
C LYS A 248 3.38 12.92 35.22
N ARG A 249 4.31 12.21 34.58
CA ARG A 249 5.35 11.40 35.23
C ARG A 249 6.70 12.11 35.28
N VAL A 250 7.01 12.93 34.27
CA VAL A 250 8.29 13.64 34.17
C VAL A 250 8.33 14.87 35.06
N LYS A 251 9.53 15.21 35.56
CA LYS A 251 9.77 16.45 36.32
C LYS A 251 9.69 17.69 35.43
N GLN A 252 10.19 17.59 34.21
CA GLN A 252 10.17 18.64 33.20
C GLN A 252 10.09 18.00 31.81
N LEU A 253 9.33 18.62 30.90
CA LEU A 253 9.16 18.16 29.53
C LEU A 253 9.42 19.30 28.54
N ASP A 254 10.51 19.20 27.80
CA ASP A 254 10.89 20.14 26.76
C ASP A 254 10.41 19.60 25.41
N HIS A 255 9.35 20.17 24.85
CA HIS A 255 8.76 19.71 23.60
C HIS A 255 9.19 20.58 22.42
N TYR A 256 10.11 20.05 21.60
CA TYR A 256 10.62 20.72 20.40
C TYR A 256 9.69 20.44 19.21
N ALA A 257 8.88 21.42 18.85
CA ALA A 257 7.82 21.31 17.85
C ALA A 257 8.00 22.37 16.75
N ARG A 258 8.77 22.02 15.71
CA ARG A 258 9.17 22.96 14.65
C ARG A 258 8.00 23.52 13.85
N ASN A 259 7.06 22.67 13.45
CA ASN A 259 5.99 23.03 12.52
C ASN A 259 4.65 23.13 13.25
N ASN A 260 3.76 24.03 12.81
CA ASN A 260 2.41 24.14 13.35
C ASN A 260 1.60 22.85 13.07
N THR A 261 0.77 22.47 14.05
CA THR A 261 -0.01 21.25 14.34
C THR A 261 -1.55 21.26 14.25
N TRP A 262 -2.25 20.88 13.17
CA TRP A 262 -3.68 20.54 13.32
C TRP A 262 -3.85 19.30 14.22
N VAL A 263 -4.50 19.47 15.38
CA VAL A 263 -4.89 18.38 16.28
C VAL A 263 -6.40 18.22 16.20
N ALA A 264 -6.84 17.06 15.72
CA ALA A 264 -8.26 16.74 15.59
C ALA A 264 -8.76 15.94 16.81
N ALA A 265 -10.09 15.89 16.99
CA ALA A 265 -10.69 14.95 17.93
C ALA A 265 -10.50 13.50 17.46
N SER A 266 -10.77 13.22 16.18
CA SER A 266 -10.38 11.97 15.50
C SER A 266 -10.32 12.15 13.99
N PHE A 267 -9.98 11.10 13.26
CA PHE A 267 -9.93 11.12 11.79
C PHE A 267 -11.31 11.20 11.12
N ALA A 268 -12.34 10.61 11.74
CA ALA A 268 -13.71 10.50 11.19
C ALA A 268 -14.80 11.07 12.12
N GLY A 269 -14.45 11.93 13.08
CA GLY A 269 -15.40 12.63 13.96
C GLY A 269 -15.82 11.89 15.24
N HIS A 270 -15.31 10.69 15.49
CA HIS A 270 -15.39 10.00 16.78
C HIS A 270 -14.73 10.82 17.90
N GLU A 271 -15.28 10.76 19.11
CA GLU A 271 -14.62 11.26 20.30
C GLU A 271 -13.42 10.38 20.67
N THR A 272 -12.30 11.01 21.02
CA THR A 272 -11.12 10.33 21.59
C THR A 272 -10.83 10.83 22.99
N SER A 273 -10.28 9.95 23.82
CA SER A 273 -9.86 10.25 25.18
C SER A 273 -8.45 9.72 25.41
N ILE A 274 -7.76 10.35 26.38
CA ILE A 274 -6.44 9.88 26.82
C ILE A 274 -6.64 8.54 27.54
N GLU A 275 -7.71 8.45 28.33
CA GLU A 275 -8.15 7.22 28.96
C GLU A 275 -8.69 6.23 27.92
N PRO A 276 -8.44 4.92 28.11
CA PRO A 276 -9.06 3.86 27.35
C PRO A 276 -10.57 4.03 27.15
N LYS A 277 -11.02 4.06 25.89
CA LYS A 277 -12.45 3.99 25.57
C LYS A 277 -12.87 2.51 25.54
N VAL A 278 -13.04 1.95 26.73
CA VAL A 278 -13.35 0.53 26.94
C VAL A 278 -14.68 0.17 26.30
N ILE A 279 -14.70 -0.94 25.58
CA ILE A 279 -15.93 -1.49 25.01
C ILE A 279 -16.66 -2.25 26.11
N PRO A 280 -17.91 -1.86 26.47
CA PRO A 280 -18.66 -2.49 27.54
C PRO A 280 -18.76 -4.01 27.34
N LYS A 281 -18.70 -4.76 28.45
CA LYS A 281 -18.72 -6.21 28.40
C LYS A 281 -20.00 -6.72 27.73
N GLU A 282 -21.13 -6.09 28.04
CA GLU A 282 -22.45 -6.42 27.50
C GLU A 282 -22.47 -6.27 25.96
N LEU A 283 -21.81 -5.22 25.45
CA LEU A 283 -21.66 -5.00 24.01
C LEU A 283 -20.76 -6.08 23.38
N ARG A 284 -19.61 -6.40 24.00
CA ARG A 284 -18.73 -7.48 23.50
C ARG A 284 -19.40 -8.85 23.52
N GLU A 285 -20.21 -9.14 24.53
CA GLU A 285 -21.00 -10.37 24.62
C GLU A 285 -22.07 -10.42 23.51
N SER A 286 -22.69 -9.29 23.17
CA SER A 286 -23.66 -9.21 22.07
C SER A 286 -23.05 -9.55 20.70
N PHE A 287 -21.74 -9.35 20.53
CA PHE A 287 -21.02 -9.67 19.30
C PHE A 287 -20.85 -11.18 19.05
N LYS A 288 -21.28 -12.04 19.97
CA LYS A 288 -21.44 -13.48 19.71
C LYS A 288 -22.51 -13.76 18.66
N ASP A 289 -23.48 -12.87 18.50
CA ASP A 289 -24.41 -12.87 17.38
C ASP A 289 -23.71 -12.26 16.14
N PRO A 290 -23.49 -13.04 15.06
CA PRO A 290 -22.82 -12.56 13.86
C PRO A 290 -23.52 -11.40 13.18
N GLU A 291 -24.87 -11.33 13.22
CA GLU A 291 -25.63 -10.27 12.56
C GLU A 291 -25.52 -8.94 13.32
N VAL A 292 -25.55 -9.01 14.66
CA VAL A 292 -25.33 -7.86 15.53
C VAL A 292 -23.94 -7.29 15.30
N TYR A 293 -22.93 -8.15 15.28
CA TYR A 293 -21.55 -7.71 15.06
C TYR A 293 -21.33 -7.18 13.64
N LEU A 294 -21.90 -7.83 12.62
CA LEU A 294 -21.82 -7.37 11.23
C LEU A 294 -22.44 -5.99 11.07
N LYS A 295 -23.62 -5.75 11.66
CA LYS A 295 -24.27 -4.44 11.66
C LYS A 295 -23.40 -3.38 12.34
N TYR A 296 -22.91 -3.66 13.55
CA TYR A 296 -22.02 -2.76 14.30
C TYR A 296 -20.78 -2.38 13.48
N ARG A 297 -20.10 -3.37 12.89
CA ARG A 297 -18.94 -3.14 12.03
C ARG A 297 -19.27 -2.30 10.81
N LYS A 298 -20.33 -2.62 10.08
CA LYS A 298 -20.76 -1.88 8.89
C LYS A 298 -21.06 -0.42 9.23
N GLU A 299 -21.75 -0.18 10.34
CA GLU A 299 -22.10 1.17 10.81
C GLU A 299 -20.86 2.01 11.14
N MET A 300 -19.84 1.42 11.75
CA MET A 300 -18.57 2.09 12.00
C MET A 300 -17.76 2.29 10.72
N GLU A 301 -17.53 1.23 9.97
CA GLU A 301 -16.61 1.21 8.84
C GLU A 301 -17.09 2.10 7.68
N GLN A 302 -18.41 2.20 7.45
CA GLN A 302 -18.94 3.10 6.40
C GLN A 302 -18.56 4.58 6.59
N THR A 303 -18.30 5.02 7.83
CA THR A 303 -17.88 6.41 8.09
C THR A 303 -16.48 6.69 7.52
N TYR A 304 -15.61 5.67 7.55
CA TYR A 304 -14.26 5.74 7.01
C TYR A 304 -14.25 5.67 5.49
N PHE A 305 -15.32 5.21 4.83
CA PHE A 305 -15.45 5.24 3.37
C PHE A 305 -16.11 6.52 2.82
N ARG A 306 -16.39 7.51 3.69
CA ARG A 306 -16.97 8.83 3.34
C ARG A 306 -15.97 9.96 3.57
N GLY A 307 -16.29 11.18 3.13
CA GLY A 307 -15.49 12.37 3.41
C GLY A 307 -14.35 12.68 2.41
N PHE A 308 -14.41 12.11 1.21
CA PHE A 308 -13.47 12.41 0.12
C PHE A 308 -13.39 13.91 -0.20
N GLN A 309 -14.56 14.58 -0.21
CA GLN A 309 -14.68 16.02 -0.51
C GLN A 309 -13.86 16.90 0.45
N GLY A 310 -13.60 16.46 1.68
CA GLY A 310 -12.76 17.21 2.63
C GLY A 310 -11.29 17.36 2.22
N TRP A 311 -10.85 16.70 1.14
CA TRP A 311 -9.54 16.93 0.52
C TRP A 311 -9.56 17.98 -0.58
N LEU A 312 -10.71 18.36 -1.12
CA LEU A 312 -10.77 19.29 -2.26
C LEU A 312 -10.65 20.74 -1.77
N LYS A 313 -9.90 21.56 -2.53
CA LYS A 313 -9.80 23.00 -2.28
C LYS A 313 -11.19 23.63 -2.42
N GLY A 314 -11.54 24.53 -1.50
CA GLY A 314 -12.83 25.23 -1.49
C GLY A 314 -14.04 24.35 -1.14
N SER A 315 -13.82 23.17 -0.54
CA SER A 315 -14.92 22.35 -0.04
C SER A 315 -15.47 22.90 1.28
N GLU A 316 -16.79 23.09 1.37
CA GLU A 316 -17.50 23.46 2.61
C GLU A 316 -17.16 22.51 3.78
N ILE A 317 -16.93 21.22 3.51
CA ILE A 317 -16.55 20.24 4.52
C ILE A 317 -15.18 20.56 5.13
N ASN A 318 -14.23 21.02 4.31
CA ASN A 318 -12.91 21.41 4.78
C ASN A 318 -12.98 22.73 5.58
N ASP A 319 -13.75 23.70 5.09
CA ASP A 319 -13.96 24.98 5.77
C ASP A 319 -14.60 24.78 7.16
N GLN A 320 -15.63 23.93 7.25
CA GLN A 320 -16.24 23.57 8.53
C GLN A 320 -15.27 22.83 9.44
N ALA A 321 -14.41 21.95 8.90
CA ALA A 321 -13.37 21.29 9.68
C ALA A 321 -12.36 22.29 10.24
N LYS A 322 -11.98 23.32 9.47
CA LYS A 322 -11.08 24.38 9.90
C LYS A 322 -11.68 25.16 11.06
N GLU A 323 -12.94 25.56 10.97
CA GLU A 323 -13.64 26.24 12.06
C GLU A 323 -13.72 25.34 13.31
N THR A 324 -14.13 24.08 13.14
CA THR A 324 -14.28 23.12 14.23
C THR A 324 -12.97 22.88 14.98
N PHE A 325 -11.86 22.65 14.26
CA PHE A 325 -10.57 22.39 14.89
C PHE A 325 -9.97 23.65 15.52
N THR A 326 -10.22 24.82 14.93
CA THR A 326 -9.85 26.11 15.51
C THR A 326 -10.56 26.31 16.85
N GLN A 327 -11.88 26.09 16.89
CA GLN A 327 -12.66 26.24 18.12
C GLN A 327 -12.26 25.20 19.17
N LEU A 328 -12.04 23.95 18.77
CA LEU A 328 -11.53 22.89 19.66
C LEU A 328 -10.22 23.30 20.32
N ALA A 329 -9.26 23.83 19.55
CA ALA A 329 -7.98 24.28 20.10
C ALA A 329 -8.13 25.48 21.03
N LYS A 330 -8.96 26.49 20.69
CA LYS A 330 -9.25 27.62 21.57
C LYS A 330 -9.81 27.16 22.92
N THR A 331 -10.77 26.24 22.88
CA THR A 331 -11.39 25.69 24.09
C THR A 331 -10.38 24.91 24.94
N ARG A 332 -9.56 24.05 24.32
CA ARG A 332 -8.63 23.18 25.06
C ARG A 332 -7.34 23.88 25.51
N LEU A 333 -6.99 25.00 24.90
CA LEU A 333 -5.84 25.86 25.29
C LEU A 333 -6.26 27.07 26.13
N ALA A 334 -7.51 27.13 26.62
CA ALA A 334 -8.02 28.29 27.35
C ALA A 334 -7.19 28.69 28.58
N SER A 335 -6.51 27.73 29.23
CA SER A 335 -5.59 27.99 30.35
C SER A 335 -4.24 28.57 29.95
N LYS A 336 -3.88 28.52 28.66
CA LYS A 336 -2.60 28.99 28.11
C LYS A 336 -2.77 29.50 26.66
N PRO A 337 -3.56 30.58 26.47
CA PRO A 337 -4.05 30.99 25.15
C PRO A 337 -2.93 31.44 24.19
N GLU A 338 -1.76 31.84 24.70
CA GLU A 338 -0.61 32.23 23.87
C GLU A 338 -0.02 31.05 23.06
N LEU A 339 -0.34 29.80 23.42
CA LEU A 339 0.03 28.63 22.63
C LEU A 339 -0.81 28.49 21.36
N PHE A 340 -2.00 29.10 21.30
CA PHE A 340 -2.88 28.98 20.14
C PHE A 340 -2.21 29.49 18.86
N GLU A 341 -1.64 30.70 18.91
CA GLU A 341 -0.91 31.32 17.80
C GLU A 341 0.34 30.53 17.38
N LYS A 342 0.92 29.74 18.30
CA LYS A 342 2.11 28.91 18.05
C LYS A 342 1.79 27.54 17.46
N ILE A 343 0.56 27.06 17.60
CA ILE A 343 0.18 25.69 17.25
C ILE A 343 -0.65 25.65 15.98
N ILE A 344 -1.55 26.61 15.79
CA ILE A 344 -2.52 26.55 14.68
C ILE A 344 -1.83 26.83 13.35
N PRO A 345 -1.97 25.92 12.37
CA PRO A 345 -1.40 26.14 11.04
C PRO A 345 -2.14 27.19 10.21
N ASP A 346 -1.43 27.75 9.23
CA ASP A 346 -1.95 28.61 8.18
C ASP A 346 -2.57 27.82 7.01
N PHE A 347 -2.09 26.59 6.77
CA PHE A 347 -2.63 25.65 5.79
C PHE A 347 -3.95 24.99 6.23
N SER A 348 -4.74 24.53 5.26
CA SER A 348 -6.02 23.88 5.45
C SER A 348 -5.92 22.53 6.18
N PRO A 349 -6.93 22.14 6.98
CA PRO A 349 -7.03 20.78 7.51
C PRO A 349 -6.87 19.74 6.40
N HIS A 350 -6.35 18.56 6.75
CA HIS A 350 -6.01 17.47 5.82
C HIS A 350 -4.85 17.70 4.85
N CYS A 351 -4.25 18.90 4.75
CA CYS A 351 -3.04 19.09 3.93
C CYS A 351 -1.95 18.05 4.27
N ARG A 352 -1.87 17.68 5.55
CA ARG A 352 -1.22 16.46 6.04
C ARG A 352 -2.18 15.64 6.89
N ARG A 353 -1.79 14.41 7.23
CA ARG A 353 -2.64 13.49 8.04
C ARG A 353 -3.06 14.16 9.35
N LEU A 354 -4.38 14.23 9.57
CA LEU A 354 -4.91 14.67 10.86
C LEU A 354 -4.43 13.73 11.95
N THR A 355 -3.96 14.29 13.05
CA THR A 355 -3.46 13.53 14.19
C THR A 355 -4.43 13.72 15.35
N PRO A 356 -5.12 12.66 15.81
CA PRO A 356 -5.86 12.73 17.07
C PRO A 356 -4.88 12.95 18.23
N GLY A 357 -5.18 13.90 19.10
CA GLY A 357 -4.32 14.26 20.23
C GLY A 357 -5.09 14.41 21.54
N PRO A 358 -5.74 13.34 22.04
CA PRO A 358 -6.40 13.41 23.34
C PRO A 358 -5.36 13.64 24.45
N GLY A 359 -5.63 14.61 25.32
CA GLY A 359 -4.72 15.03 26.41
C GLY A 359 -3.52 15.88 26.00
N TYR A 360 -3.27 16.10 24.70
CA TYR A 360 -2.07 16.80 24.24
C TYR A 360 -2.08 18.30 24.57
N PHE A 361 -3.17 19.02 24.27
CA PHE A 361 -3.28 20.45 24.60
C PHE A 361 -3.27 20.71 26.11
N GLU A 362 -3.88 19.82 26.89
CA GLU A 362 -3.86 19.86 28.34
C GLU A 362 -2.46 19.65 28.88
N ALA A 363 -1.68 18.72 28.30
CA ALA A 363 -0.29 18.50 28.65
C ALA A 363 0.57 19.74 28.36
N LEU A 364 0.43 20.35 27.17
CA LEU A 364 1.19 21.56 26.80
C LEU A 364 0.89 22.76 27.71
N SER A 365 -0.30 22.79 28.31
CA SER A 365 -0.73 23.86 29.21
C SER A 365 -0.18 23.70 30.63
N GLN A 366 0.47 22.58 30.97
CA GLN A 366 1.00 22.33 32.31
C GLN A 366 2.29 23.12 32.58
N PRO A 367 2.55 23.50 33.85
CA PRO A 367 3.71 24.31 34.21
C PRO A 367 5.05 23.60 34.04
N ASN A 368 5.06 22.26 34.02
CA ASN A 368 6.28 21.47 33.79
C ASN A 368 6.57 21.23 32.30
N VAL A 369 5.82 21.84 31.37
CA VAL A 369 6.00 21.66 29.92
C VAL A 369 6.39 22.97 29.24
N GLU A 370 7.49 22.93 28.50
CA GLU A 370 7.93 24.01 27.62
C GLU A 370 7.69 23.63 26.16
N TYR A 371 6.91 24.45 25.43
CA TYR A 371 6.69 24.28 23.99
C TYR A 371 7.68 25.15 23.20
N ILE A 372 8.67 24.50 22.58
CA ILE A 372 9.85 25.13 21.99
C ILE A 372 9.78 25.06 20.47
N GLN A 373 9.74 26.22 19.82
CA GLN A 373 9.82 26.35 18.36
C GLN A 373 11.17 26.89 17.88
N THR A 374 12.01 27.36 18.80
CA THR A 374 13.36 27.81 18.48
C THR A 374 14.17 26.65 17.91
N HIS A 375 14.87 26.90 16.80
CA HIS A 375 15.65 25.87 16.13
C HIS A 375 16.76 25.32 17.04
N ILE A 376 16.95 23.99 16.99
CA ILE A 376 18.06 23.32 17.65
C ILE A 376 19.34 23.68 16.89
N LYS A 377 20.33 24.21 17.61
CA LYS A 377 21.66 24.50 17.08
C LYS A 377 22.55 23.25 17.13
N ARG A 378 22.58 22.59 18.29
CA ARG A 378 23.37 21.36 18.52
C ARG A 378 22.91 20.65 19.79
N PHE A 379 23.36 19.42 19.94
CA PHE A 379 23.33 18.71 21.21
C PHE A 379 24.57 19.06 22.02
N THR A 380 24.44 19.04 23.34
CA THR A 380 25.55 19.17 24.30
C THR A 380 25.74 17.83 25.02
N GLU A 381 26.76 17.72 25.86
CA GLU A 381 26.95 16.51 26.69
C GLU A 381 25.75 16.24 27.61
N THR A 382 25.01 17.28 28.00
CA THR A 382 23.94 17.25 29.01
C THR A 382 22.54 17.56 28.47
N GLY A 383 22.40 17.98 27.21
CA GLY A 383 21.10 18.32 26.65
C GLY A 383 21.15 18.99 25.27
N ILE A 384 20.36 20.04 25.08
CA ILE A 384 20.14 20.69 23.78
C ILE A 384 20.40 22.20 23.87
N GLU A 385 21.19 22.73 22.94
CA GLU A 385 21.37 24.18 22.73
C GLU A 385 20.52 24.63 21.53
N THR A 386 19.72 25.67 21.72
CA THR A 386 18.95 26.33 20.66
C THR A 386 19.72 27.51 20.04
N VAL A 387 19.32 27.95 18.85
CA VAL A 387 20.04 29.00 18.09
C VAL A 387 20.08 30.37 18.77
N ASP A 388 19.19 30.60 19.75
CA ASP A 388 19.18 31.79 20.62
C ASP A 388 20.18 31.70 21.78
N GLY A 389 20.98 30.63 21.86
CA GLY A 389 22.00 30.40 22.89
C GLY A 389 21.48 29.78 24.19
N GLN A 390 20.19 29.50 24.31
CA GLN A 390 19.64 28.80 25.48
C GLN A 390 20.06 27.32 25.47
N THR A 391 20.55 26.84 26.61
CA THR A 391 20.89 25.42 26.82
C THR A 391 19.92 24.83 27.84
N ARG A 392 19.35 23.66 27.52
CA ARG A 392 18.43 22.92 28.40
C ARG A 392 19.00 21.54 28.68
N ASP A 393 19.34 21.29 29.94
CA ASP A 393 19.85 19.99 30.39
C ASP A 393 18.70 19.00 30.64
N VAL A 394 18.83 17.80 30.08
CA VAL A 394 17.83 16.74 30.16
C VAL A 394 18.48 15.37 30.40
N ASP A 395 17.75 14.49 31.10
CA ASP A 395 18.20 13.12 31.36
C ASP A 395 18.00 12.22 30.13
N ALA A 396 17.00 12.52 29.30
CA ALA A 396 16.66 11.75 28.12
C ALA A 396 16.12 12.63 26.98
N ILE A 397 16.39 12.21 25.74
CA ILE A 397 15.90 12.81 24.51
C ILE A 397 15.22 11.73 23.67
N PHE A 398 13.93 11.95 23.38
CA PHE A 398 13.14 11.09 22.49
C PHE A 398 12.90 11.79 21.16
N CYS A 399 13.42 11.21 20.08
CA CYS A 399 13.19 11.69 18.73
C CYS A 399 11.91 11.06 18.17
N ALA A 400 10.83 11.84 18.11
CA ALA A 400 9.59 11.53 17.41
C ALA A 400 9.62 12.15 15.99
N THR A 401 10.73 11.92 15.29
CA THR A 401 11.10 12.62 14.05
C THR A 401 10.58 11.94 12.78
N GLY A 402 9.72 10.92 12.92
CA GLY A 402 9.10 10.21 11.80
C GLY A 402 10.02 9.15 11.19
N ALA A 403 9.79 8.86 9.92
CA ALA A 403 10.57 7.90 9.14
C ALA A 403 10.92 8.49 7.78
N ASN A 404 11.54 7.69 6.90
CA ASN A 404 11.63 7.99 5.47
C ASN A 404 10.29 8.57 4.94
N SER A 405 10.33 9.79 4.39
CA SER A 405 9.17 10.46 3.80
C SER A 405 9.19 10.49 2.27
N ASP A 406 10.31 10.18 1.63
CA ASP A 406 10.44 10.15 0.15
C ASP A 406 9.92 8.85 -0.48
N MET A 407 9.65 7.83 0.34
CA MET A 407 9.28 6.48 -0.07
C MET A 407 10.29 5.80 -1.00
N ALA A 408 11.52 6.32 -1.09
CA ALA A 408 12.61 5.61 -1.72
C ALA A 408 12.92 4.34 -0.91
N PRO A 409 13.18 3.19 -1.56
CA PRO A 409 13.57 1.98 -0.84
C PRO A 409 14.78 2.23 0.08
N PRO A 410 14.77 1.73 1.32
CA PRO A 410 15.85 1.96 2.28
C PRO A 410 17.12 1.16 1.97
N PHE A 411 17.10 0.35 0.92
CA PHE A 411 18.19 -0.44 0.40
C PHE A 411 18.18 -0.41 -1.13
N PRO A 412 19.31 -0.66 -1.80
CA PRO A 412 19.39 -0.67 -3.25
C PRO A 412 18.48 -1.69 -3.92
N ILE A 413 17.77 -1.27 -4.96
CA ILE A 413 16.98 -2.15 -5.84
C ILE A 413 17.37 -1.79 -7.26
N ARG A 414 18.07 -2.70 -7.96
CA ARG A 414 18.76 -2.39 -9.21
C ARG A 414 18.31 -3.21 -10.39
N SER A 415 18.15 -2.56 -11.53
CA SER A 415 17.83 -3.19 -12.81
C SER A 415 18.28 -2.30 -13.96
N GLY A 416 18.94 -2.87 -14.98
CA GLY A 416 19.27 -2.15 -16.22
C GLY A 416 20.13 -0.88 -16.03
N GLY A 417 20.95 -0.81 -14.98
CA GLY A 417 21.76 0.36 -14.64
C GLY A 417 21.07 1.43 -13.78
N SER A 418 19.79 1.24 -13.44
CA SER A 418 19.02 2.07 -12.51
C SER A 418 19.04 1.51 -11.09
N ASP A 419 18.84 2.37 -10.09
CA ASP A 419 18.73 2.01 -8.68
C ASP A 419 17.59 2.81 -8.03
N LEU A 420 16.48 2.16 -7.69
CA LEU A 420 15.30 2.85 -7.13
C LEU A 420 15.60 3.62 -5.86
N SER A 421 16.54 3.14 -5.02
CA SER A 421 16.88 3.81 -3.76
C SER A 421 17.50 5.18 -3.99
N TYR A 422 18.26 5.33 -5.08
CA TYR A 422 18.79 6.61 -5.53
C TYR A 422 17.76 7.36 -6.37
N ASP A 423 17.23 6.74 -7.43
CA ASP A 423 16.39 7.37 -8.44
C ASP A 423 15.13 8.04 -7.84
N TRP A 424 14.54 7.43 -6.81
CA TRP A 424 13.36 7.97 -6.12
C TRP A 424 13.67 8.94 -4.98
N SER A 425 14.92 8.98 -4.51
CA SER A 425 15.31 9.91 -3.44
C SER A 425 15.21 11.36 -3.92
N HIS A 426 15.11 12.32 -2.98
CA HIS A 426 15.01 13.74 -3.30
C HIS A 426 16.11 14.28 -4.21
N GLY A 427 17.34 13.75 -4.09
CA GLY A 427 18.49 14.13 -4.93
C GLY A 427 18.70 13.21 -6.13
N GLY A 428 17.79 12.26 -6.36
CA GLY A 428 17.88 11.24 -7.38
C GLY A 428 17.46 11.69 -8.77
N THR A 429 17.52 10.75 -9.71
CA THR A 429 17.13 10.92 -11.11
C THR A 429 15.71 11.47 -11.27
N TYR A 430 14.75 10.94 -10.51
CA TYR A 430 13.36 11.40 -10.56
C TYR A 430 13.04 12.42 -9.46
N GLY A 431 13.64 12.30 -8.27
CA GLY A 431 13.30 13.17 -7.13
C GLY A 431 12.01 12.79 -6.39
N PHE A 432 11.33 11.73 -6.84
CA PHE A 432 10.10 11.20 -6.28
C PHE A 432 9.92 9.72 -6.72
N PRO A 433 9.01 8.96 -6.09
CA PRO A 433 8.68 7.62 -6.50
C PRO A 433 7.97 7.55 -7.86
N TYR A 434 8.73 7.21 -8.89
CA TYR A 434 8.22 6.99 -10.25
C TYR A 434 7.65 5.58 -10.37
N ALA A 435 6.34 5.45 -10.16
CA ALA A 435 5.62 4.17 -10.12
C ALA A 435 4.28 4.23 -10.85
N TYR A 436 3.96 3.17 -11.58
CA TYR A 436 2.67 2.97 -12.23
C TYR A 436 1.65 2.48 -11.21
N MET A 437 0.58 3.26 -11.00
CA MET A 437 -0.55 2.98 -10.11
C MET A 437 -0.17 2.50 -8.69
N GLY A 438 1.03 2.87 -8.23
CA GLY A 438 1.57 2.43 -6.94
C GLY A 438 1.85 0.93 -6.81
N VAL A 439 1.92 0.21 -7.94
CA VAL A 439 2.06 -1.26 -7.96
C VAL A 439 3.38 -1.75 -8.54
N ALA A 440 3.99 -1.03 -9.48
CA ALA A 440 5.24 -1.42 -10.15
C ALA A 440 5.97 -0.20 -10.71
N SER A 441 7.24 -0.35 -11.11
CA SER A 441 8.03 0.71 -11.74
C SER A 441 8.59 0.23 -13.09
N PRO A 442 8.53 1.04 -14.16
CA PRO A 442 9.01 0.61 -15.48
C PRO A 442 10.52 0.36 -15.46
N GLY A 443 10.95 -0.75 -16.08
CA GLY A 443 12.35 -1.18 -16.09
C GLY A 443 12.75 -2.06 -14.90
N PHE A 444 11.82 -2.33 -13.98
CA PHE A 444 12.00 -3.24 -12.85
C PHE A 444 11.05 -4.44 -13.00
N PRO A 445 11.36 -5.38 -13.90
CA PRO A 445 10.47 -6.50 -14.20
C PRO A 445 10.22 -7.37 -12.97
N ASN A 446 9.01 -7.91 -12.85
CA ASN A 446 8.59 -8.82 -11.78
C ASN A 446 8.75 -8.26 -10.35
N LEU A 447 8.95 -6.94 -10.20
CA LEU A 447 8.97 -6.23 -8.92
C LEU A 447 7.62 -5.56 -8.70
N LEU A 448 7.00 -5.84 -7.55
CA LEU A 448 5.69 -5.31 -7.19
C LEU A 448 5.73 -4.67 -5.79
N PHE A 449 4.97 -3.60 -5.58
CA PHE A 449 4.94 -2.85 -4.32
C PHE A 449 3.62 -3.07 -3.58
N ILE A 450 3.63 -3.79 -2.45
CA ILE A 450 2.47 -3.86 -1.57
C ILE A 450 2.44 -2.57 -0.73
N HIS A 451 1.37 -1.79 -0.92
CA HIS A 451 1.10 -0.55 -0.22
C HIS A 451 2.23 0.48 -0.38
N GLY A 452 2.82 0.51 -1.58
CA GLY A 452 3.89 1.43 -1.99
C GLY A 452 3.44 2.90 -2.14
N PRO A 453 4.17 3.68 -2.95
CA PRO A 453 3.77 5.03 -3.35
C PRO A 453 2.41 5.03 -4.04
N SER A 454 1.64 6.10 -3.90
CA SER A 454 0.31 6.26 -4.51
C SER A 454 -0.67 5.11 -4.28
N ALA A 455 -0.47 4.24 -3.27
CA ALA A 455 -1.25 3.02 -3.11
C ALA A 455 -2.46 3.16 -2.19
N SER A 456 -2.69 4.33 -1.57
CA SER A 456 -3.76 4.52 -0.57
C SER A 456 -4.65 5.72 -0.89
N GLY A 457 -5.92 5.46 -1.18
CA GLY A 457 -6.94 6.50 -1.41
C GLY A 457 -7.49 7.09 -0.13
N ARG A 458 -8.07 8.29 -0.23
CA ARG A 458 -8.83 8.90 0.86
C ARG A 458 -10.08 8.08 1.14
N SER A 459 -10.42 7.96 2.41
CA SER A 459 -11.70 7.40 2.84
C SER A 459 -11.83 5.91 2.50
N GLY A 460 -11.09 5.11 3.26
CA GLY A 460 -11.18 3.65 3.37
C GLY A 460 -10.24 3.16 4.47
N THR A 461 -9.97 1.86 4.50
CA THR A 461 -9.13 1.24 5.53
C THR A 461 -7.88 0.61 4.91
N VAL A 462 -6.76 0.67 5.63
CA VAL A 462 -5.50 0.05 5.19
C VAL A 462 -5.64 -1.47 4.99
N PRO A 463 -6.26 -2.25 5.91
CA PRO A 463 -6.47 -3.67 5.71
C PRO A 463 -7.21 -4.00 4.41
N HIS A 464 -8.37 -3.37 4.16
CA HIS A 464 -9.17 -3.59 2.95
C HIS A 464 -8.38 -3.28 1.67
N ASN A 465 -7.68 -2.13 1.65
CA ASN A 465 -6.88 -1.72 0.50
C ASN A 465 -5.73 -2.72 0.20
N VAL A 466 -5.05 -3.20 1.24
CA VAL A 466 -3.99 -4.19 1.10
C VAL A 466 -4.53 -5.54 0.59
N GLU A 467 -5.66 -6.01 1.12
CA GLU A 467 -6.31 -7.26 0.68
C GLU A 467 -6.73 -7.20 -0.80
N ASN A 468 -7.25 -6.06 -1.26
CA ASN A 468 -7.57 -5.82 -2.67
C ASN A 468 -6.31 -5.82 -3.54
N GLN A 469 -5.26 -5.12 -3.11
CA GLN A 469 -4.02 -5.06 -3.87
C GLN A 469 -3.31 -6.43 -3.96
N ILE A 470 -3.35 -7.24 -2.90
CA ILE A 470 -2.84 -8.62 -2.94
C ILE A 470 -3.66 -9.47 -3.91
N THR A 471 -4.99 -9.27 -3.97
CA THR A 471 -5.84 -9.95 -4.95
C THR A 471 -5.51 -9.52 -6.39
N PHE A 472 -5.21 -8.23 -6.61
CA PHE A 472 -4.70 -7.72 -7.88
C PHE A 472 -3.36 -8.39 -8.27
N PHE A 473 -2.40 -8.50 -7.34
CA PHE A 473 -1.14 -9.20 -7.57
C PHE A 473 -1.33 -10.69 -7.84
N ALA A 474 -2.28 -11.34 -7.17
CA ALA A 474 -2.59 -12.73 -7.47
C ALA A 474 -3.11 -12.90 -8.92
N LYS A 475 -3.87 -11.94 -9.47
CA LYS A 475 -4.25 -11.95 -10.90
C LYS A 475 -3.02 -11.88 -11.81
N ILE A 476 -2.06 -11.01 -11.51
CA ILE A 476 -0.79 -10.91 -12.25
C ILE A 476 -0.01 -12.23 -12.18
N LEU A 477 0.21 -12.77 -10.99
CA LEU A 477 0.99 -13.99 -10.78
C LEU A 477 0.34 -15.20 -11.48
N ARG A 478 -1.00 -15.35 -11.41
CA ARG A 478 -1.72 -16.39 -12.15
C ARG A 478 -1.56 -16.23 -13.66
N LYS A 479 -1.68 -15.01 -14.19
CA LYS A 479 -1.47 -14.74 -15.62
C LYS A 479 -0.06 -15.16 -16.04
N VAL A 480 0.95 -14.70 -15.30
CA VAL A 480 2.35 -14.94 -15.60
C VAL A 480 2.68 -16.42 -15.60
N SER A 481 2.18 -17.13 -14.60
CA SER A 481 2.38 -18.57 -14.48
C SER A 481 1.70 -19.34 -15.62
N ARG A 482 0.43 -19.05 -15.91
CA ARG A 482 -0.36 -19.78 -16.90
C ARG A 482 0.10 -19.52 -18.34
N GLU A 483 0.39 -18.27 -18.68
CA GLU A 483 0.75 -17.84 -20.04
C GLU A 483 2.25 -17.96 -20.34
N GLY A 484 3.06 -18.36 -19.36
CA GLY A 484 4.49 -18.58 -19.61
C GLY A 484 5.22 -17.30 -19.88
N ILE A 485 4.77 -16.24 -19.21
CA ILE A 485 5.42 -14.95 -19.21
C ILE A 485 6.67 -15.09 -18.33
N LYS A 486 7.80 -14.67 -18.87
CA LYS A 486 9.11 -14.64 -18.22
C LYS A 486 9.25 -13.35 -17.41
N THR A 487 8.92 -12.22 -18.03
CA THR A 487 8.97 -10.89 -17.40
C THR A 487 7.70 -10.11 -17.67
N ILE A 488 7.29 -9.32 -16.68
CA ILE A 488 6.22 -8.33 -16.79
C ILE A 488 6.68 -7.01 -16.17
N THR A 489 6.51 -5.90 -16.88
CA THR A 489 6.82 -4.53 -16.41
C THR A 489 5.78 -3.56 -16.97
N PRO A 490 5.36 -2.52 -16.23
CA PRO A 490 4.52 -1.49 -16.82
C PRO A 490 5.31 -0.75 -17.91
N SER A 491 4.63 -0.31 -18.96
CA SER A 491 5.24 0.55 -19.97
C SER A 491 5.57 1.92 -19.37
N ARG A 492 6.63 2.57 -19.87
CA ARG A 492 6.96 3.95 -19.48
C ARG A 492 5.82 4.91 -19.77
N LYS A 493 5.21 4.78 -20.95
CA LYS A 493 4.08 5.63 -21.35
C LYS A 493 2.90 5.57 -20.37
N ALA A 494 2.46 4.38 -19.98
CA ALA A 494 1.36 4.26 -19.02
C ALA A 494 1.74 4.83 -17.63
N THR A 495 3.01 4.70 -17.26
CA THR A 495 3.54 5.31 -16.02
C THR A 495 3.53 6.84 -16.10
N ASP A 496 3.99 7.42 -17.21
CA ASP A 496 4.01 8.87 -17.44
C ASP A 496 2.59 9.46 -17.45
N ASP A 497 1.66 8.80 -18.14
CA ASP A 497 0.26 9.21 -18.19
C ASP A 497 -0.38 9.20 -16.79
N PHE A 498 -0.07 8.19 -15.96
CA PHE A 498 -0.53 8.13 -14.56
C PHE A 498 0.10 9.23 -13.70
N VAL A 499 1.41 9.49 -13.84
CA VAL A 499 2.10 10.56 -13.09
C VAL A 499 1.52 11.92 -13.45
N ALA A 500 1.27 12.20 -14.73
CA ALA A 500 0.63 13.44 -15.17
C ALA A 500 -0.79 13.59 -14.60
N TYR A 501 -1.56 12.50 -14.53
CA TYR A 501 -2.87 12.50 -13.89
C TYR A 501 -2.78 12.81 -12.39
N ASN A 502 -1.82 12.20 -11.68
CA ASN A 502 -1.58 12.48 -10.26
C ASN A 502 -1.32 13.97 -10.02
N ASP A 503 -0.40 14.55 -10.78
CA ASP A 503 -0.05 15.97 -10.67
C ASP A 503 -1.28 16.86 -10.86
N ALA A 504 -2.04 16.64 -11.95
CA ALA A 504 -3.24 17.41 -12.24
C ALA A 504 -4.34 17.24 -11.17
N PHE A 505 -4.52 16.02 -10.64
CA PHE A 505 -5.50 15.76 -9.59
C PHE A 505 -5.12 16.46 -8.28
N PHE A 506 -3.87 16.34 -7.82
CA PHE A 506 -3.48 16.87 -6.52
C PHE A 506 -3.45 18.41 -6.47
N GLU A 507 -3.31 19.09 -7.61
CA GLU A 507 -3.53 20.53 -7.72
C GLU A 507 -4.95 20.96 -7.29
N THR A 508 -5.95 20.10 -7.43
CA THR A 508 -7.33 20.40 -6.99
C THR A 508 -7.55 20.16 -5.49
N THR A 509 -6.55 19.68 -4.76
CA THR A 509 -6.67 19.23 -3.37
C THR A 509 -5.90 20.10 -2.40
N VAL A 510 -6.34 20.21 -1.15
CA VAL A 510 -5.62 20.92 -0.07
C VAL A 510 -4.26 20.32 0.25
N LEU A 511 -3.96 19.11 -0.28
CA LEU A 511 -2.69 18.42 -0.04
C LEU A 511 -1.52 19.11 -0.74
N SER A 512 -1.78 19.81 -1.86
CA SER A 512 -0.76 20.59 -2.59
C SER A 512 -0.50 21.97 -1.96
N GLU A 513 -1.13 22.31 -0.84
CA GLU A 513 -0.78 23.53 -0.10
C GLU A 513 0.62 23.42 0.53
N ASN A 514 1.12 24.54 1.07
CA ASN A 514 2.49 24.68 1.56
C ASN A 514 2.74 24.02 2.93
N CYS A 515 2.30 22.77 3.12
CA CYS A 515 2.56 22.00 4.35
C CYS A 515 3.57 20.87 4.10
N SER A 516 4.45 20.63 5.08
CA SER A 516 5.34 19.47 5.07
C SER A 516 4.58 18.23 5.54
N SER A 517 4.59 17.18 4.72
CA SER A 517 3.91 15.91 4.98
C SER A 517 4.71 14.73 4.42
N TRP A 518 4.53 13.53 4.97
CA TRP A 518 5.03 12.34 4.26
C TRP A 518 4.34 12.13 2.91
N TYR A 519 3.18 12.76 2.68
CA TYR A 519 2.50 12.74 1.37
C TYR A 519 3.36 13.32 0.24
N ASN A 520 4.22 14.30 0.55
CA ASN A 520 4.99 15.09 -0.42
C ASN A 520 6.50 15.07 -0.17
N GLY A 521 7.03 13.97 0.38
CA GLY A 521 8.46 13.86 0.65
C GLY A 521 8.91 14.61 1.90
N GLY A 522 8.02 15.34 2.56
CA GLY A 522 8.36 16.29 3.61
C GLY A 522 8.71 17.67 3.06
N VAL A 523 8.53 17.91 1.77
CA VAL A 523 8.80 19.18 1.08
C VAL A 523 7.49 19.97 0.96
N PRO A 524 7.33 21.11 1.66
CA PRO A 524 6.17 21.99 1.50
C PRO A 524 5.92 22.36 0.03
N GLY A 525 4.69 22.17 -0.46
CA GLY A 525 4.33 22.37 -1.87
C GLY A 525 4.95 21.37 -2.85
N GLY A 526 5.63 20.32 -2.38
CA GLY A 526 6.20 19.27 -3.21
C GLY A 526 5.14 18.36 -3.83
N ARG A 527 5.56 17.58 -4.84
CA ARG A 527 4.71 16.58 -5.52
C ARG A 527 4.12 15.59 -4.52
N ILE A 528 2.81 15.35 -4.60
CA ILE A 528 2.15 14.31 -3.81
C ILE A 528 2.43 12.94 -4.43
N HIS A 529 3.08 12.08 -3.66
CA HIS A 529 3.42 10.72 -4.06
C HIS A 529 3.00 9.66 -3.05
N GLY A 530 2.64 10.06 -1.82
CA GLY A 530 2.26 9.12 -0.77
C GLY A 530 0.84 8.55 -0.89
N LEU A 531 -0.01 9.14 -1.73
CA LEU A 531 -1.46 8.89 -1.76
C LEU A 531 -1.96 8.66 -3.18
N TRP A 532 -3.04 7.90 -3.29
CA TRP A 532 -3.76 7.66 -4.54
C TRP A 532 -4.54 8.92 -4.94
N PRO A 533 -4.59 9.30 -6.23
CA PRO A 533 -5.36 10.44 -6.75
C PRO A 533 -6.87 10.16 -6.76
N GLY A 534 -7.47 9.92 -5.59
CA GLY A 534 -8.90 9.62 -5.48
C GLY A 534 -9.30 8.98 -4.16
N SER A 535 -10.57 8.54 -4.08
CA SER A 535 -11.08 7.83 -2.91
C SER A 535 -10.59 6.39 -2.85
N ALA A 536 -10.69 5.73 -1.69
CA ALA A 536 -10.37 4.32 -1.54
C ALA A 536 -11.38 3.42 -2.27
N THR A 537 -12.63 3.87 -2.44
CA THR A 537 -13.62 3.18 -3.27
C THR A 537 -13.25 3.27 -4.75
N HIS A 538 -12.80 4.44 -5.23
CA HIS A 538 -12.27 4.61 -6.58
C HIS A 538 -11.08 3.67 -6.82
N LEU A 539 -10.11 3.66 -5.88
CA LEU A 539 -8.99 2.74 -5.93
C LEU A 539 -9.41 1.26 -5.94
N THR A 540 -10.40 0.89 -5.12
CA THR A 540 -10.94 -0.49 -5.09
C THR A 540 -11.49 -0.90 -6.45
N VAL A 541 -12.18 0.01 -7.16
CA VAL A 541 -12.69 -0.25 -8.51
C VAL A 541 -11.53 -0.41 -9.50
N VAL A 542 -10.54 0.47 -9.47
CA VAL A 542 -9.36 0.39 -10.35
C VAL A 542 -8.55 -0.89 -10.12
N GLN A 543 -8.41 -1.32 -8.86
CA GLN A 543 -7.69 -2.53 -8.50
C GLN A 543 -8.49 -3.83 -8.69
N LYS A 544 -9.75 -3.76 -9.18
CA LYS A 544 -10.49 -4.99 -9.49
C LYS A 544 -9.74 -5.81 -10.54
N ASP A 545 -9.26 -5.19 -11.60
CA ASP A 545 -8.62 -5.89 -12.71
C ASP A 545 -7.38 -5.13 -13.21
N PRO A 546 -6.24 -5.83 -13.43
CA PRO A 546 -5.11 -5.23 -14.11
C PRO A 546 -5.47 -4.79 -15.53
N ARG A 547 -5.05 -3.58 -15.89
CA ARG A 547 -5.10 -3.07 -17.27
C ARG A 547 -3.98 -3.72 -18.09
N TRP A 548 -4.25 -4.90 -18.62
CA TRP A 548 -3.23 -5.75 -19.26
C TRP A 548 -2.53 -5.08 -20.45
N GLU A 549 -3.16 -4.12 -21.09
CA GLU A 549 -2.63 -3.32 -22.21
C GLU A 549 -1.55 -2.32 -21.79
N ASP A 550 -1.46 -1.99 -20.50
CA ASP A 550 -0.48 -1.02 -19.98
C ASP A 550 0.90 -1.68 -19.69
N TRP A 551 0.98 -3.03 -19.79
CA TRP A 551 2.16 -3.83 -19.45
C TRP A 551 2.87 -4.40 -20.68
N GLU A 552 4.18 -4.54 -20.56
CA GLU A 552 5.08 -5.19 -21.51
C GLU A 552 5.44 -6.58 -20.99
N TYR A 553 5.48 -7.56 -21.91
CA TYR A 553 5.69 -8.97 -21.58
C TYR A 553 6.83 -9.56 -22.41
N GLU A 554 7.71 -10.34 -21.77
CA GLU A 554 8.56 -11.32 -22.46
C GLU A 554 8.09 -12.72 -22.10
N TYR A 555 8.20 -13.67 -23.02
CA TYR A 555 7.73 -15.04 -22.85
C TYR A 555 8.88 -16.02 -22.67
N LEU A 556 8.62 -17.13 -21.99
CA LEU A 556 9.57 -18.24 -21.83
C LEU A 556 9.82 -19.00 -23.14
N SER A 557 8.86 -18.95 -24.06
CA SER A 557 8.91 -19.69 -25.31
C SER A 557 9.63 -18.91 -26.40
N ASP A 558 10.74 -19.46 -26.89
CA ASP A 558 11.44 -18.97 -28.07
C ASP A 558 10.78 -19.40 -29.39
N SER A 559 9.61 -20.06 -29.32
CA SER A 559 8.89 -20.57 -30.51
C SER A 559 8.36 -19.46 -31.42
N GLY A 560 8.39 -18.21 -30.98
CA GLY A 560 7.74 -17.09 -31.66
C GLY A 560 6.21 -17.16 -31.65
N ASN A 561 5.62 -18.18 -31.00
CA ASN A 561 4.17 -18.38 -30.95
C ASN A 561 3.66 -18.28 -29.51
N ARG A 562 2.90 -17.22 -29.22
CA ARG A 562 2.34 -16.94 -27.89
C ARG A 562 1.35 -18.01 -27.38
N PHE A 563 0.80 -18.85 -28.26
CA PHE A 563 -0.17 -19.87 -27.90
C PHE A 563 0.47 -21.24 -27.60
N ALA A 564 1.69 -21.48 -28.06
CA ALA A 564 2.36 -22.78 -27.89
C ALA A 564 2.53 -23.15 -26.41
N TRP A 565 2.90 -22.18 -25.57
CA TRP A 565 2.92 -22.37 -24.12
C TRP A 565 1.51 -22.43 -23.54
N TYR A 566 0.68 -21.45 -23.88
CA TYR A 566 -0.60 -21.21 -23.22
C TYR A 566 -1.62 -22.35 -23.44
N PHE A 567 -1.74 -22.87 -24.67
CA PHE A 567 -2.68 -23.96 -24.96
C PHE A 567 -2.12 -25.33 -24.57
N GLY A 568 -0.80 -25.47 -24.43
CA GLY A 568 -0.19 -26.76 -24.15
C GLY A 568 -0.57 -27.81 -25.19
N ASN A 569 -0.97 -29.00 -24.74
CA ASN A 569 -1.38 -30.11 -25.59
C ASN A 569 -2.86 -30.06 -26.04
N GLY A 570 -3.61 -29.04 -25.61
CA GLY A 570 -5.02 -28.88 -25.95
C GLY A 570 -6.01 -29.55 -25.00
N SER A 571 -5.58 -30.08 -23.85
CA SER A 571 -6.47 -30.67 -22.83
C SER A 571 -6.18 -30.14 -21.42
N THR A 572 -7.00 -30.55 -20.43
CA THR A 572 -6.82 -30.23 -19.00
C THR A 572 -6.33 -31.45 -18.21
N ARG A 573 -5.71 -31.21 -17.05
CA ARG A 573 -5.34 -32.26 -16.09
C ARG A 573 -6.58 -32.86 -15.45
N VAL A 574 -7.58 -32.03 -15.14
CA VAL A 574 -8.86 -32.48 -14.56
C VAL A 574 -9.54 -33.50 -15.47
N GLU A 575 -9.55 -33.29 -16.80
CA GLU A 575 -10.07 -34.27 -17.77
C GLU A 575 -9.33 -35.62 -17.73
N ALA A 576 -8.03 -35.58 -17.46
CA ALA A 576 -7.20 -36.79 -17.38
C ALA A 576 -7.34 -37.56 -16.05
N ASP A 577 -7.99 -36.99 -15.04
CA ASP A 577 -8.21 -37.62 -13.73
C ASP A 577 -9.66 -38.14 -13.61
N PRO A 578 -9.89 -39.47 -13.65
CA PRO A 578 -11.23 -40.05 -13.57
C PRO A 578 -11.91 -39.86 -12.20
N GLN A 579 -11.21 -39.38 -11.18
CA GLN A 579 -11.79 -39.07 -9.87
C GLN A 579 -12.22 -37.62 -9.71
N SER A 580 -11.83 -36.74 -10.65
CA SER A 580 -12.18 -35.34 -10.60
C SER A 580 -13.64 -35.10 -11.05
N ASP A 581 -14.33 -34.19 -10.38
CA ASP A 581 -15.62 -33.66 -10.86
C ASP A 581 -15.35 -32.68 -12.00
N ILE A 582 -15.71 -33.07 -13.23
CA ILE A 582 -15.52 -32.23 -14.43
C ILE A 582 -16.64 -31.19 -14.64
N THR A 583 -17.57 -31.11 -13.69
CA THR A 583 -18.77 -30.26 -13.75
C THR A 583 -19.02 -29.43 -12.48
N PRO A 584 -17.98 -28.87 -11.82
CA PRO A 584 -18.14 -28.21 -10.52
C PRO A 584 -18.94 -26.90 -10.58
N TYR A 585 -19.23 -26.41 -11.80
CA TYR A 585 -20.09 -25.26 -12.03
C TYR A 585 -21.60 -25.58 -11.87
N LEU A 586 -21.99 -26.87 -11.77
CA LEU A 586 -23.35 -27.29 -11.50
C LEU A 586 -23.60 -27.34 -9.98
N THR A 587 -24.05 -26.22 -9.41
CA THR A 587 -24.32 -26.10 -7.97
C THR A 587 -25.82 -26.16 -7.64
N ALA A 588 -26.18 -26.67 -6.47
CA ALA A 588 -27.54 -26.58 -5.95
C ALA A 588 -27.87 -25.17 -5.43
N GLY A 589 -29.13 -24.75 -5.58
CA GLY A 589 -29.62 -23.44 -5.13
C GLY A 589 -29.91 -22.47 -6.29
N GLU A 590 -30.52 -21.33 -5.97
CA GLU A 590 -30.73 -20.25 -6.95
C GLU A 590 -29.40 -19.51 -7.17
N PRO A 591 -28.84 -19.50 -8.39
CA PRO A 591 -27.54 -18.89 -8.63
C PRO A 591 -27.66 -17.36 -8.70
N ASP A 592 -26.68 -16.66 -8.13
CA ASP A 592 -26.48 -15.26 -8.48
C ASP A 592 -25.88 -15.20 -9.89
N LEU A 593 -26.70 -14.79 -10.87
CA LEU A 593 -26.32 -14.69 -12.28
C LEU A 593 -25.08 -13.81 -12.51
N ARG A 594 -24.74 -12.91 -11.58
CA ARG A 594 -23.52 -12.09 -11.65
C ARG A 594 -22.23 -12.87 -11.37
N SER A 595 -22.33 -14.05 -10.75
CA SER A 595 -21.20 -14.88 -10.32
C SER A 595 -20.98 -16.11 -11.21
N VAL A 596 -21.93 -16.41 -12.08
CA VAL A 596 -21.89 -17.55 -12.99
C VAL A 596 -20.66 -17.42 -13.90
N HIS A 597 -19.75 -18.39 -13.82
CA HIS A 597 -18.47 -18.45 -14.54
C HIS A 597 -17.42 -17.36 -14.22
N GLU A 598 -17.60 -16.60 -13.13
CA GLU A 598 -16.64 -15.56 -12.70
C GLU A 598 -15.56 -16.10 -11.72
N ASN A 599 -15.79 -17.28 -11.14
CA ASN A 599 -14.85 -17.90 -10.20
C ASN A 599 -13.68 -18.54 -10.94
N TRP A 600 -12.52 -17.86 -10.96
CA TRP A 600 -11.32 -18.32 -11.68
C TRP A 600 -10.79 -19.70 -11.26
N TRP A 601 -11.16 -20.21 -10.06
CA TRP A 601 -10.73 -21.51 -9.54
C TRP A 601 -11.71 -22.65 -9.87
N VAL A 602 -12.87 -22.33 -10.47
CA VAL A 602 -13.84 -23.33 -10.93
C VAL A 602 -13.54 -23.57 -12.41
N ILE A 603 -12.89 -24.69 -12.69
CA ILE A 603 -12.59 -25.17 -14.04
C ILE A 603 -13.50 -26.40 -14.26
N PRO A 604 -14.16 -26.52 -15.44
CA PRO A 604 -14.76 -27.78 -15.85
C PRO A 604 -13.72 -28.89 -15.74
#